data_AF-A0A2A4QJN1-F1
#
_entry.id   AF-A0A2A4QJN1-F1
#
_cell.length_a   1.000
_cell.length_b   1.000
_cell.length_c   1.000
_cell.angle_alpha   90.00
_cell.angle_beta   90.00
_cell.angle_gamma   90.00
#
_symmetry.space_group_name_H-M   'P 1'
#
loop_
_entity.id
_entity.type
_entity.pdbx_description
1 polymer ?
#
loop_
_entity_poly.entity_id
_entity_poly.type
_entity_poly.pdbx_seq_one_letter_code
_entity_poly.pdbx_strand_id
1 'polypeptide(L)'
;MKQLLFLGLITLVLSCSNTTLKNSKTSAEGGGSPNTSQNQNIIFEYAPQGIDSFITFKAFDAYRHKYKDLSGVKSFAQSEGGAWAYVTNRKSQEVSDFDVLSSCEKHNKRFAGIYPCKLINVSDKWLNYPNRAQEILDFLPEFAPKSPIDLRQLRSNSNEDMQNKNYAMALAKRVWFHQYALEVNEHYSAVRLSYGLMSWAKLGDKYPPAKTLLRYVANYAKHALMENPKKPYSIIHEYLSINKVLKRTDQSISFFKWLDEHHPKVASRNFHVFRDVLTKHEQFSLYNKYLSPNVDFSQMTSSYVRSIDASKRGVYGDKEKSEEMLRFDTRRYIYDVTRLVAILVMNQRTDEAKIIVKKAKLELTSDEFTTLLNSALDGKLPNLSF
;
A
#
# COMPACT_ATOMS: atom_id res chain seq x y z
N MET A 1 19.43 56.27 2.99
CA MET A 1 18.83 56.84 1.77
C MET A 1 18.65 55.72 0.76
N LYS A 2 17.42 55.23 0.61
CA LYS A 2 17.01 54.17 -0.31
C LYS A 2 16.32 54.83 -1.51
N GLN A 3 16.74 54.53 -2.73
CA GLN A 3 15.97 54.83 -3.93
C GLN A 3 15.19 53.58 -4.35
N LEU A 4 13.86 53.72 -4.37
CA LEU A 4 12.90 52.75 -4.89
C LEU A 4 12.90 52.79 -6.42
N LEU A 5 13.01 51.63 -7.05
CA LEU A 5 12.63 51.40 -8.45
C LEU A 5 11.23 50.78 -8.47
N PHE A 6 10.28 51.55 -9.00
CA PHE A 6 8.94 51.12 -9.36
C PHE A 6 9.01 50.26 -10.64
N LEU A 7 8.39 49.08 -10.64
CA LEU A 7 8.13 48.32 -11.86
C LEU A 7 6.70 47.79 -11.84
N GLY A 8 6.03 48.00 -12.97
CA GLY A 8 4.59 48.06 -13.15
C GLY A 8 3.84 46.77 -12.86
N LEU A 9 2.70 46.97 -12.20
CA LEU A 9 1.62 46.02 -12.02
C LEU A 9 0.86 45.89 -13.36
N ILE A 10 0.84 44.70 -13.97
CA ILE A 10 -0.07 44.38 -15.08
C ILE A 10 -1.29 43.69 -14.48
N THR A 11 -2.41 44.39 -14.48
CA THR A 11 -3.74 43.91 -14.10
C THR A 11 -4.34 43.08 -15.25
N LEU A 12 -4.46 41.78 -15.05
CA LEU A 12 -5.33 40.93 -15.87
C LEU A 12 -6.71 40.84 -15.20
N VAL A 13 -7.69 41.45 -15.85
CA VAL A 13 -9.11 41.36 -15.53
C VAL A 13 -9.63 40.01 -16.02
N LEU A 14 -10.02 39.13 -15.09
CA LEU A 14 -10.86 37.99 -15.41
C LEU A 14 -12.16 38.07 -14.60
N SER A 15 -13.23 38.15 -15.39
CA SER A 15 -14.64 38.24 -15.07
C SER A 15 -15.08 37.18 -14.04
N CYS A 16 -15.58 37.64 -12.89
CA CYS A 16 -16.43 36.87 -11.99
C CYS A 16 -17.87 36.93 -12.53
N SER A 17 -18.35 35.86 -13.15
CA SER A 17 -19.78 35.68 -13.38
C SER A 17 -20.43 35.06 -12.15
N ASN A 18 -21.13 35.91 -11.41
CA ASN A 18 -22.04 35.55 -10.32
C ASN A 18 -23.13 34.62 -10.84
N THR A 19 -23.19 33.39 -10.32
CA THR A 19 -24.39 32.57 -10.40
C THR A 19 -25.02 32.48 -9.02
N THR A 20 -26.18 33.11 -8.93
CA THR A 20 -27.05 33.27 -7.77
C THR A 20 -27.51 31.92 -7.23
N LEU A 21 -27.14 31.59 -5.99
CA LEU A 21 -27.77 30.52 -5.22
C LEU A 21 -29.22 30.91 -4.91
N LYS A 22 -30.18 30.25 -5.57
CA LYS A 22 -31.57 30.25 -5.15
C LYS A 22 -31.73 29.31 -3.95
N ASN A 23 -32.04 29.91 -2.80
CA ASN A 23 -32.66 29.23 -1.68
C ASN A 23 -34.05 28.69 -2.10
N SER A 24 -34.28 27.40 -1.97
CA SER A 24 -35.62 26.85 -1.79
C SER A 24 -35.67 26.12 -0.46
N LYS A 25 -36.35 26.73 0.51
CA LYS A 25 -36.92 26.01 1.64
C LYS A 25 -38.12 25.22 1.12
N THR A 26 -38.11 23.92 1.34
CA THR A 26 -39.35 23.15 1.50
C THR A 26 -39.14 22.10 2.58
N SER A 27 -40.11 22.14 3.49
CA SER A 27 -40.44 21.32 4.66
C SER A 27 -40.18 19.81 4.56
N ALA A 28 -39.63 19.29 5.66
CA ALA A 28 -40.12 18.23 6.54
C ALA A 28 -40.84 16.97 5.98
N GLU A 29 -40.44 15.86 6.60
CA GLU A 29 -41.06 14.52 6.69
C GLU A 29 -40.70 13.49 5.60
N GLY A 30 -40.09 12.40 6.05
CA GLY A 30 -39.79 11.21 5.26
C GLY A 30 -38.51 10.51 5.72
N GLY A 31 -38.59 9.76 6.83
CA GLY A 31 -37.54 8.84 7.24
C GLY A 31 -37.37 7.74 6.19
N GLY A 32 -36.38 7.89 5.32
CA GLY A 32 -35.96 6.89 4.34
C GLY A 32 -34.58 6.36 4.72
N SER A 33 -34.54 5.12 5.18
CA SER A 33 -33.31 4.32 5.28
C SER A 33 -32.58 4.35 3.93
N PRO A 34 -31.25 4.55 3.87
CA PRO A 34 -30.54 4.45 2.60
C PRO A 34 -30.68 3.01 2.09
N ASN A 35 -31.19 2.86 0.87
CA ASN A 35 -31.21 1.60 0.13
C ASN A 35 -29.77 1.06 -0.01
N THR A 36 -29.37 0.17 0.89
CA THR A 36 -28.11 -0.58 0.89
C THR A 36 -28.24 -1.93 0.19
N SER A 37 -28.88 -2.00 -0.98
CA SER A 37 -29.02 -3.27 -1.69
C SER A 37 -28.88 -3.08 -3.21
N GLN A 38 -27.63 -3.22 -3.70
CA GLN A 38 -27.32 -3.85 -4.99
C GLN A 38 -25.80 -3.95 -5.30
N ASN A 39 -24.91 -3.38 -4.48
CA ASN A 39 -23.46 -3.44 -4.69
C ASN A 39 -22.71 -4.28 -3.63
N GLN A 40 -23.33 -5.34 -3.10
CA GLN A 40 -22.66 -6.14 -2.06
C GLN A 40 -21.63 -7.06 -2.71
N ASN A 41 -20.34 -6.74 -2.48
CA ASN A 41 -19.18 -7.61 -2.62
C ASN A 41 -18.54 -7.82 -4.01
N ILE A 42 -18.67 -6.89 -4.97
CA ILE A 42 -17.93 -6.94 -6.26
C ILE A 42 -16.42 -7.22 -6.05
N ILE A 43 -15.83 -6.65 -5.00
CA ILE A 43 -14.40 -6.86 -4.65
C ILE A 43 -14.07 -8.35 -4.49
N PHE A 44 -14.98 -9.13 -3.91
CA PHE A 44 -14.78 -10.53 -3.55
C PHE A 44 -15.17 -11.51 -4.65
N GLU A 45 -15.68 -11.04 -5.78
CA GLU A 45 -15.92 -11.86 -6.98
C GLU A 45 -14.61 -12.22 -7.70
N TYR A 46 -13.54 -11.44 -7.51
CA TYR A 46 -12.27 -11.59 -8.22
C TYR A 46 -11.35 -12.60 -7.53
N ALA A 47 -11.30 -13.82 -8.05
CA ALA A 47 -10.43 -14.88 -7.54
C ALA A 47 -8.93 -14.65 -7.89
N PRO A 48 -8.01 -14.61 -6.91
CA PRO A 48 -6.57 -14.66 -7.13
C PRO A 48 -6.15 -15.86 -7.99
N GLN A 49 -5.40 -15.61 -9.07
CA GLN A 49 -4.87 -16.67 -9.95
C GLN A 49 -3.35 -16.66 -10.02
N GLY A 50 -2.78 -17.81 -10.37
CA GLY A 50 -1.34 -17.91 -10.60
C GLY A 50 -0.50 -17.49 -9.39
N ILE A 51 0.52 -16.66 -9.61
CA ILE A 51 1.38 -16.11 -8.55
C ILE A 51 0.62 -15.27 -7.52
N ASP A 52 -0.57 -14.76 -7.86
CA ASP A 52 -1.40 -14.00 -6.93
C ASP A 52 -2.13 -14.88 -5.92
N SER A 53 -2.10 -16.21 -6.09
CA SER A 53 -2.67 -17.18 -5.15
C SER A 53 -1.82 -17.41 -3.89
N PHE A 54 -0.55 -16.98 -3.86
CA PHE A 54 0.32 -17.22 -2.70
C PHE A 54 -0.11 -16.48 -1.44
N ILE A 55 -0.20 -17.21 -0.31
CA ILE A 55 -0.65 -16.65 0.99
C ILE A 55 0.47 -15.99 1.78
N THR A 56 1.69 -16.51 1.71
CA THR A 56 2.82 -15.96 2.45
C THR A 56 3.89 -15.42 1.50
N PHE A 57 4.53 -14.33 1.91
CA PHE A 57 5.66 -13.77 1.17
C PHE A 57 6.80 -14.80 1.03
N LYS A 58 7.05 -15.62 2.06
CA LYS A 58 8.07 -16.68 2.00
C LYS A 58 7.75 -17.74 0.92
N ALA A 59 6.47 -18.11 0.75
CA ALA A 59 6.05 -19.02 -0.32
C ALA A 59 6.24 -18.38 -1.70
N PHE A 60 5.81 -17.12 -1.86
CA PHE A 60 6.02 -16.36 -3.10
C PHE A 60 7.50 -16.25 -3.48
N ASP A 61 8.34 -15.90 -2.51
CA ASP A 61 9.79 -15.76 -2.68
C ASP A 61 10.44 -17.09 -3.08
N ALA A 62 10.09 -18.18 -2.39
CA ALA A 62 10.53 -19.52 -2.74
C ALA A 62 10.10 -19.93 -4.15
N TYR A 63 8.86 -19.63 -4.55
CA TYR A 63 8.41 -19.90 -5.91
C TYR A 63 9.27 -19.15 -6.93
N ARG A 64 9.44 -17.84 -6.73
CA ARG A 64 10.10 -16.93 -7.66
C ARG A 64 11.58 -17.25 -7.83
N HIS A 65 12.27 -17.64 -6.77
CA HIS A 65 13.74 -17.75 -6.78
C HIS A 65 14.25 -19.19 -6.74
N LYS A 66 13.39 -20.17 -6.39
CA LYS A 66 13.83 -21.56 -6.17
C LYS A 66 13.00 -22.62 -6.87
N TYR A 67 11.88 -22.27 -7.51
CA TYR A 67 10.96 -23.25 -8.10
C TYR A 67 10.66 -23.00 -9.57
N LYS A 68 10.30 -21.75 -9.94
CA LYS A 68 9.72 -21.47 -11.27
C LYS A 68 10.63 -21.85 -12.44
N ASP A 69 11.94 -21.65 -12.31
CA ASP A 69 12.91 -21.84 -13.40
C ASP A 69 13.54 -23.24 -13.41
N LEU A 70 13.19 -24.09 -12.43
CA LEU A 70 13.69 -25.46 -12.38
C LEU A 70 12.91 -26.36 -13.34
N SER A 71 13.62 -27.19 -14.10
CA SER A 71 13.01 -28.18 -14.99
C SER A 71 12.67 -29.48 -14.24
N GLY A 72 11.99 -30.38 -14.94
CA GLY A 72 11.62 -31.70 -14.40
C GLY A 72 10.34 -31.68 -13.57
N VAL A 73 10.04 -32.83 -12.97
CA VAL A 73 8.81 -33.02 -12.19
C VAL A 73 8.91 -32.26 -10.87
N LYS A 74 7.96 -31.35 -10.65
CA LYS A 74 7.93 -30.48 -9.47
C LYS A 74 6.49 -30.17 -9.05
N SER A 75 6.32 -29.91 -7.77
CA SER A 75 5.02 -29.54 -7.20
C SER A 75 5.19 -28.50 -6.10
N PHE A 76 4.20 -27.64 -5.97
CA PHE A 76 4.12 -26.63 -4.92
C PHE A 76 2.79 -26.80 -4.18
N ALA A 77 2.84 -26.90 -2.85
CA ALA A 77 1.66 -26.97 -2.01
C ALA A 77 1.62 -25.85 -0.98
N GLN A 78 0.41 -25.51 -0.57
CA GLN A 78 0.12 -24.44 0.38
C GLN A 78 -1.15 -24.75 1.17
N SER A 79 -1.16 -24.38 2.45
CA SER A 79 -2.37 -24.30 3.26
C SER A 79 -2.85 -22.87 3.42
N GLU A 80 -4.15 -22.71 3.73
CA GLU A 80 -4.70 -21.41 4.11
C GLU A 80 -4.04 -20.85 5.37
N GLY A 81 -3.63 -21.73 6.29
CA GLY A 81 -2.83 -21.42 7.48
C GLY A 81 -1.47 -20.76 7.18
N GLY A 82 -1.07 -20.70 5.91
CA GLY A 82 0.18 -20.13 5.46
C GLY A 82 1.34 -21.11 5.53
N ALA A 83 1.11 -22.39 5.85
CA ALA A 83 2.10 -23.44 5.61
C ALA A 83 2.25 -23.65 4.11
N TRP A 84 3.43 -24.08 3.68
CA TRP A 84 3.72 -24.34 2.29
C TRP A 84 4.94 -25.23 2.17
N ALA A 85 5.09 -25.87 1.01
CA ALA A 85 6.28 -26.58 0.61
C ALA A 85 6.38 -26.60 -0.92
N TYR A 86 7.57 -26.89 -1.42
CA TYR A 86 7.77 -27.30 -2.80
C TYR A 86 8.76 -28.46 -2.85
N VAL A 87 8.68 -29.23 -3.92
CA VAL A 87 9.67 -30.25 -4.27
C VAL A 87 9.96 -30.14 -5.76
N THR A 88 11.18 -30.51 -6.16
CA THR A 88 11.62 -30.53 -7.55
C THR A 88 12.39 -31.81 -7.85
N ASN A 89 12.60 -32.08 -9.14
CA ASN A 89 13.40 -33.20 -9.64
C ASN A 89 12.97 -34.56 -9.10
N ARG A 90 11.66 -34.80 -9.05
CA ARG A 90 11.10 -36.09 -8.62
C ARG A 90 10.99 -37.08 -9.77
N LYS A 91 10.92 -38.37 -9.43
CA LYS A 91 10.90 -39.47 -10.40
C LYS A 91 9.58 -39.57 -11.17
N SER A 92 8.46 -39.22 -10.53
CA SER A 92 7.13 -39.16 -11.16
C SER A 92 6.31 -38.04 -10.52
N GLN A 93 5.23 -37.63 -11.21
CA GLN A 93 4.33 -36.60 -10.71
C GLN A 93 3.61 -37.03 -9.43
N GLU A 94 3.21 -38.30 -9.30
CA GLU A 94 2.57 -38.77 -8.06
C GLU A 94 3.52 -38.67 -6.86
N VAL A 95 4.80 -39.02 -7.06
CA VAL A 95 5.82 -38.89 -5.99
C VAL A 95 6.02 -37.43 -5.61
N SER A 96 6.03 -36.53 -6.60
CA SER A 96 6.14 -35.08 -6.36
C SER A 96 4.97 -34.53 -5.56
N ASP A 97 3.75 -34.89 -5.96
CA ASP A 97 2.52 -34.42 -5.32
C ASP A 97 2.41 -34.95 -3.88
N PHE A 98 2.72 -36.23 -3.67
CA PHE A 98 2.75 -36.85 -2.35
C PHE A 98 3.79 -36.18 -1.43
N ASP A 99 5.03 -36.05 -1.89
CA ASP A 99 6.13 -35.50 -1.09
C ASP A 99 5.86 -34.04 -0.68
N VAL A 100 5.34 -33.23 -1.62
CA VAL A 100 5.09 -31.82 -1.33
C VAL A 100 3.95 -31.64 -0.34
N LEU A 101 2.88 -32.43 -0.46
CA LEU A 101 1.75 -32.39 0.48
C LEU A 101 2.23 -32.83 1.87
N SER A 102 2.94 -33.95 1.97
CA SER A 102 3.52 -34.42 3.23
C SER A 102 4.45 -33.39 3.87
N SER A 103 5.30 -32.74 3.07
CA SER A 103 6.19 -31.66 3.53
C SER A 103 5.42 -30.44 4.03
N CYS A 104 4.38 -30.01 3.31
CA CYS A 104 3.53 -28.89 3.73
C CYS A 104 2.81 -29.22 5.04
N GLU A 105 2.23 -30.41 5.17
CA GLU A 105 1.47 -30.86 6.34
C GLU A 105 2.34 -30.95 7.60
N LYS A 106 3.60 -31.40 7.48
CA LYS A 106 4.57 -31.40 8.59
C LYS A 106 4.72 -30.02 9.24
N HIS A 107 4.58 -28.95 8.47
CA HIS A 107 4.66 -27.56 8.94
C HIS A 107 3.28 -26.95 9.25
N ASN A 108 2.20 -27.68 8.98
CA ASN A 108 0.82 -27.21 9.13
C ASN A 108 0.07 -27.87 10.31
N LYS A 109 0.77 -28.58 11.21
CA LYS A 109 0.16 -29.39 12.29
C LYS A 109 -0.95 -28.66 13.07
N ARG A 110 -0.73 -27.38 13.39
CA ARG A 110 -1.70 -26.56 14.14
C ARG A 110 -3.03 -26.37 13.43
N PHE A 111 -3.03 -26.36 12.10
CA PHE A 111 -4.18 -26.02 11.28
C PHE A 111 -4.57 -27.12 10.31
N ALA A 112 -3.98 -28.32 10.39
CA ALA A 112 -4.16 -29.37 9.41
C ALA A 112 -5.64 -29.74 9.16
N GLY A 113 -6.44 -29.81 10.23
CA GLY A 113 -7.88 -30.13 10.14
C GLY A 113 -8.78 -28.97 9.69
N ILE A 114 -8.29 -27.73 9.68
CA ILE A 114 -9.09 -26.54 9.35
C ILE A 114 -8.68 -25.99 7.97
N TYR A 115 -7.37 -25.99 7.72
CA TYR A 115 -6.73 -25.44 6.53
C TYR A 115 -5.77 -26.50 5.99
N PRO A 116 -6.25 -27.56 5.32
CA PRO A 116 -5.37 -28.59 4.79
C PRO A 116 -4.45 -28.01 3.72
N CYS A 117 -3.28 -28.62 3.55
CA CYS A 117 -2.39 -28.30 2.43
C CYS A 117 -3.00 -28.79 1.12
N LYS A 118 -2.91 -27.98 0.08
CA LYS A 118 -3.37 -28.31 -1.27
C LYS A 118 -2.30 -27.96 -2.29
N LEU A 119 -2.25 -28.72 -3.38
CA LEU A 119 -1.37 -28.43 -4.52
C LEU A 119 -1.81 -27.13 -5.18
N ILE A 120 -0.92 -26.19 -5.45
CA ILE A 120 -1.30 -24.93 -6.14
C ILE A 120 -0.62 -24.81 -7.50
N ASN A 121 0.50 -25.51 -7.69
CA ASN A 121 1.19 -25.58 -8.96
C ASN A 121 1.78 -26.99 -9.13
N VAL A 122 1.59 -27.58 -10.30
CA VAL A 122 2.01 -28.92 -10.68
C VAL A 122 2.75 -28.83 -12.01
N SER A 123 4.08 -28.99 -12.00
CA SER A 123 4.94 -28.88 -13.18
C SER A 123 4.59 -27.67 -14.05
N ASP A 124 4.61 -26.48 -13.42
CA ASP A 124 4.28 -25.17 -13.99
C ASP A 124 2.81 -24.92 -14.34
N LYS A 125 1.95 -25.92 -14.20
CA LYS A 125 0.49 -25.76 -14.31
C LYS A 125 -0.12 -25.31 -13.00
N TRP A 126 -0.71 -24.11 -13.01
CA TRP A 126 -1.51 -23.62 -11.88
C TRP A 126 -2.83 -24.37 -11.77
N LEU A 127 -3.18 -24.76 -10.54
CA LEU A 127 -4.46 -25.39 -10.28
C LEU A 127 -5.50 -24.31 -9.92
N ASN A 128 -6.65 -24.38 -10.59
CA ASN A 128 -7.76 -23.47 -10.32
C ASN A 128 -8.53 -23.94 -9.09
N TYR A 129 -8.83 -22.99 -8.21
CA TYR A 129 -9.64 -23.20 -7.02
C TYR A 129 -10.94 -22.38 -7.10
N PRO A 130 -12.02 -22.84 -6.46
CA PRO A 130 -13.25 -22.07 -6.34
C PRO A 130 -12.99 -20.72 -5.66
N ASN A 131 -13.94 -19.79 -5.82
CA ASN A 131 -13.83 -18.47 -5.23
C ASN A 131 -13.92 -18.53 -3.70
N ARG A 132 -12.76 -18.69 -3.06
CA ARG A 132 -12.62 -18.84 -1.63
C ARG A 132 -13.10 -17.63 -0.82
N ALA A 133 -13.12 -16.44 -1.40
CA ALA A 133 -13.63 -15.27 -0.68
C ALA A 133 -15.12 -15.44 -0.36
N GLN A 134 -15.92 -15.95 -1.29
CA GLN A 134 -17.35 -16.16 -1.07
C GLN A 134 -17.57 -17.16 0.08
N GLU A 135 -16.89 -18.29 0.04
CA GLU A 135 -16.95 -19.29 1.12
C GLU A 135 -16.60 -18.66 2.47
N ILE A 136 -15.53 -17.87 2.56
CA ILE A 136 -15.15 -17.20 3.81
C ILE A 136 -16.27 -16.26 4.29
N LEU A 137 -16.82 -15.44 3.39
CA LEU A 137 -17.87 -14.47 3.70
C LEU A 137 -19.13 -15.17 4.23
N ASP A 138 -19.52 -16.30 3.63
CA ASP A 138 -20.69 -17.08 4.03
C ASP A 138 -20.54 -17.66 5.46
N PHE A 139 -19.32 -17.89 5.94
CA PHE A 139 -19.03 -18.35 7.30
C PHE A 139 -18.76 -17.22 8.31
N LEU A 140 -18.76 -15.94 7.89
CA LEU A 140 -18.60 -14.85 8.84
C LEU A 140 -19.88 -14.65 9.65
N PRO A 141 -19.77 -14.30 10.94
CA PRO A 141 -20.94 -13.90 11.70
C PRO A 141 -21.53 -12.62 11.08
N GLU A 142 -22.85 -12.55 11.07
CA GLU A 142 -23.56 -11.35 10.63
C GLU A 142 -23.12 -10.16 11.48
N PHE A 143 -22.81 -9.05 10.81
CA PHE A 143 -22.39 -7.82 11.45
C PHE A 143 -22.99 -6.60 10.74
N ALA A 144 -23.70 -5.78 11.52
CA ALA A 144 -24.10 -4.44 11.15
C ALA A 144 -23.75 -3.47 12.30
N PRO A 145 -23.14 -2.30 12.03
CA PRO A 145 -22.86 -1.33 13.07
C PRO A 145 -24.16 -0.72 13.60
N LYS A 146 -24.16 -0.35 14.89
CA LYS A 146 -25.26 0.43 15.48
C LYS A 146 -25.24 1.85 14.92
N SER A 147 -26.43 2.42 14.74
CA SER A 147 -26.62 3.82 14.35
C SER A 147 -26.73 4.73 15.58
N PRO A 148 -26.11 5.94 15.59
CA PRO A 148 -25.20 6.46 14.57
C PRO A 148 -23.86 5.71 14.54
N ILE A 149 -23.28 5.57 13.35
CA ILE A 149 -22.06 4.79 13.15
C ILE A 149 -20.83 5.57 13.64
N ASP A 150 -20.23 5.11 14.74
CA ASP A 150 -18.92 5.58 15.20
C ASP A 150 -17.80 4.68 14.64
N LEU A 151 -17.10 5.19 13.62
CA LEU A 151 -15.97 4.50 12.96
C LEU A 151 -14.75 4.30 13.87
N ARG A 152 -14.54 5.16 14.87
CA ARG A 152 -13.47 5.00 15.85
C ARG A 152 -13.81 3.86 16.80
N GLN A 153 -15.04 3.85 17.32
CA GLN A 153 -15.52 2.77 18.18
C GLN A 153 -15.52 1.43 17.44
N LEU A 154 -15.97 1.39 16.19
CA LEU A 154 -15.98 0.16 15.38
C LEU A 154 -14.58 -0.45 15.24
N ARG A 155 -13.56 0.38 14.96
CA ARG A 155 -12.16 -0.07 14.94
C ARG A 155 -11.71 -0.60 16.30
N SER A 156 -12.07 0.08 17.39
CA SER A 156 -11.74 -0.35 18.75
C SER A 156 -12.36 -1.72 19.05
N ASN A 157 -13.65 -1.89 18.76
CA ASN A 157 -14.38 -3.14 18.96
C ASN A 157 -13.77 -4.29 18.15
N SER A 158 -13.33 -4.03 16.90
CA SER A 158 -12.64 -5.04 16.11
C SER A 158 -11.29 -5.45 16.72
N ASN A 159 -10.56 -4.51 17.35
CA ASN A 159 -9.32 -4.85 18.08
C ASN A 159 -9.62 -5.68 19.34
N GLU A 160 -10.69 -5.35 20.07
CA GLU A 160 -11.13 -6.11 21.24
C GLU A 160 -11.50 -7.55 20.86
N ASP A 161 -12.24 -7.75 19.76
CA ASP A 161 -12.52 -9.09 19.25
C ASP A 161 -11.24 -9.87 18.93
N MET A 162 -10.21 -9.20 18.38
CA MET A 162 -8.90 -9.83 18.14
C MET A 162 -8.23 -10.26 19.44
N GLN A 163 -8.29 -9.45 20.50
CA GLN A 163 -7.72 -9.77 21.81
C GLN A 163 -8.47 -10.94 22.47
N ASN A 164 -9.80 -10.96 22.34
CA ASN A 164 -10.66 -12.02 22.85
C ASN A 164 -10.68 -13.27 21.96
N LYS A 165 -9.87 -13.32 20.90
CA LYS A 165 -9.78 -14.41 19.91
C LYS A 165 -11.09 -14.67 19.13
N ASN A 166 -12.01 -13.71 19.13
CA ASN A 166 -13.23 -13.68 18.32
C ASN A 166 -12.92 -13.27 16.87
N TYR A 167 -12.00 -13.99 16.22
CA TYR A 167 -11.40 -13.55 14.98
C TYR A 167 -12.38 -13.42 13.80
N ALA A 168 -13.42 -14.26 13.74
CA ALA A 168 -14.43 -14.18 12.69
C ALA A 168 -15.25 -12.88 12.79
N MET A 169 -15.65 -12.49 14.00
CA MET A 169 -16.33 -11.20 14.24
C MET A 169 -15.40 -10.02 13.99
N ALA A 170 -14.13 -10.12 14.42
CA ALA A 170 -13.12 -9.12 14.08
C ALA A 170 -13.00 -8.92 12.56
N LEU A 171 -13.01 -10.01 11.79
CA LEU A 171 -12.95 -9.99 10.33
C LEU A 171 -14.20 -9.37 9.71
N ALA A 172 -15.40 -9.75 10.16
CA ALA A 172 -16.66 -9.17 9.69
C ALA A 172 -16.65 -7.64 9.83
N LYS A 173 -16.22 -7.13 11.01
CA LYS A 173 -16.04 -5.69 11.25
C LYS A 173 -15.00 -5.04 10.34
N ARG A 174 -13.90 -5.73 10.00
CA ARG A 174 -12.85 -5.21 9.11
C ARG A 174 -13.30 -5.12 7.66
N VAL A 175 -14.00 -6.15 7.17
CA VAL A 175 -14.60 -6.17 5.84
C VAL A 175 -15.56 -5.00 5.70
N TRP A 176 -16.50 -4.87 6.65
CA TRP A 176 -17.45 -3.77 6.69
C TRP A 176 -16.74 -2.41 6.71
N PHE A 177 -15.78 -2.22 7.61
CA PHE A 177 -15.05 -0.95 7.72
C PHE A 177 -14.31 -0.58 6.44
N HIS A 178 -13.69 -1.55 5.77
CA HIS A 178 -12.95 -1.27 4.56
C HIS A 178 -13.87 -0.89 3.38
N GLN A 179 -15.05 -1.50 3.30
CA GLN A 179 -16.03 -1.23 2.25
C GLN A 179 -16.77 0.09 2.48
N TYR A 180 -17.28 0.33 3.69
CA TYR A 180 -18.30 1.35 3.93
C TYR A 180 -17.81 2.58 4.71
N ALA A 181 -16.59 2.58 5.27
CA ALA A 181 -16.14 3.71 6.11
C ALA A 181 -16.12 5.05 5.36
N LEU A 182 -15.86 5.05 4.05
CA LEU A 182 -15.82 6.29 3.27
C LEU A 182 -17.21 6.83 2.93
N GLU A 183 -18.23 5.96 2.90
CA GLU A 183 -19.63 6.37 2.76
C GLU A 183 -20.13 7.07 4.03
N VAL A 184 -19.64 6.63 5.20
CA VAL A 184 -19.94 7.27 6.49
C VAL A 184 -19.14 8.56 6.67
N ASN A 185 -17.84 8.55 6.35
CA ASN A 185 -16.99 9.72 6.45
C ASN A 185 -15.77 9.61 5.52
N GLU A 186 -15.75 10.40 4.46
CA GLU A 186 -14.67 10.44 3.46
C GLU A 186 -13.28 10.74 4.05
N HIS A 187 -13.20 11.46 5.17
CA HIS A 187 -11.95 11.80 5.85
C HIS A 187 -11.23 10.58 6.43
N TYR A 188 -11.90 9.42 6.52
CA TYR A 188 -11.28 8.18 6.95
C TYR A 188 -10.38 7.52 5.90
N SER A 189 -10.24 8.07 4.69
CA SER A 189 -9.39 7.50 3.63
C SER A 189 -7.97 7.16 4.11
N ALA A 190 -7.29 8.11 4.76
CA ALA A 190 -5.94 7.89 5.28
C ALA A 190 -5.90 6.84 6.41
N VAL A 191 -6.89 6.87 7.32
CA VAL A 191 -6.99 5.93 8.46
C VAL A 191 -7.30 4.51 7.99
N ARG A 192 -8.13 4.37 6.97
CA ARG A 192 -8.52 3.11 6.32
C ARG A 192 -7.31 2.43 5.72
N LEU A 193 -6.53 3.17 4.93
CA LEU A 193 -5.36 2.64 4.20
C LEU A 193 -4.08 2.51 5.05
N SER A 194 -4.08 3.00 6.28
CA SER A 194 -2.95 2.87 7.21
C SER A 194 -3.27 1.87 8.33
N TYR A 195 -3.73 2.37 9.48
CA TYR A 195 -4.04 1.62 10.67
C TYR A 195 -5.13 0.55 10.42
N GLY A 196 -6.10 0.83 9.54
CA GLY A 196 -7.13 -0.13 9.14
C GLY A 196 -6.53 -1.38 8.51
N LEU A 197 -5.73 -1.20 7.44
CA LEU A 197 -5.03 -2.27 6.76
C LEU A 197 -3.97 -2.96 7.62
N MET A 198 -3.21 -2.22 8.43
CA MET A 198 -2.23 -2.82 9.34
C MET A 198 -2.91 -3.77 10.34
N SER A 199 -4.04 -3.36 10.92
CA SER A 199 -4.79 -4.19 11.85
C SER A 199 -5.41 -5.41 11.16
N TRP A 200 -5.90 -5.25 9.93
CA TRP A 200 -6.39 -6.40 9.15
C TRP A 200 -5.25 -7.39 8.86
N ALA A 201 -4.07 -6.92 8.45
CA ALA A 201 -2.91 -7.78 8.24
C ALA A 201 -2.50 -8.52 9.53
N LYS A 202 -2.50 -7.84 10.69
CA LYS A 202 -2.24 -8.46 12.01
C LYS A 202 -3.29 -9.53 12.35
N LEU A 203 -4.56 -9.30 12.04
CA LEU A 203 -5.60 -10.32 12.15
C LEU A 203 -5.29 -11.51 11.23
N GLY A 204 -4.86 -11.26 10.00
CA GLY A 204 -4.44 -12.28 9.04
C GLY A 204 -3.30 -13.18 9.52
N ASP A 205 -2.40 -12.68 10.37
CA ASP A 205 -1.33 -13.48 10.98
C ASP A 205 -1.84 -14.46 12.05
N LYS A 206 -3.05 -14.24 12.59
CA LYS A 206 -3.68 -15.09 13.62
C LYS A 206 -4.86 -15.89 13.09
N TYR A 207 -5.55 -15.34 12.09
CA TYR A 207 -6.77 -15.86 11.49
C TYR A 207 -6.63 -15.79 9.96
N PRO A 208 -6.16 -16.87 9.33
CA PRO A 208 -5.79 -16.85 7.91
C PRO A 208 -6.88 -16.43 6.92
N PRO A 209 -8.18 -16.70 7.14
CA PRO A 209 -9.25 -16.18 6.28
C PRO A 209 -9.20 -14.65 6.10
N ALA A 210 -8.77 -13.91 7.13
CA ALA A 210 -8.62 -12.47 7.03
C ALA A 210 -7.54 -12.06 6.03
N LYS A 211 -6.43 -12.79 6.01
CA LYS A 211 -5.35 -12.54 5.05
C LYS A 211 -5.79 -12.87 3.61
N THR A 212 -6.55 -13.95 3.46
CA THR A 212 -7.16 -14.33 2.17
C THR A 212 -8.03 -13.19 1.66
N LEU A 213 -9.02 -12.71 2.43
CA LEU A 213 -9.89 -11.61 1.98
C LEU A 213 -9.11 -10.33 1.66
N LEU A 214 -8.10 -9.97 2.46
CA LEU A 214 -7.28 -8.79 2.18
C LEU A 214 -6.54 -8.88 0.83
N ARG A 215 -6.14 -10.10 0.42
CA ARG A 215 -5.53 -10.34 -0.89
C ARG A 215 -6.54 -10.24 -2.03
N TYR A 216 -7.78 -10.66 -1.83
CA TYR A 216 -8.84 -10.43 -2.80
C TYR A 216 -9.02 -8.94 -3.06
N VAL A 217 -9.03 -8.11 -2.01
CA VAL A 217 -9.05 -6.64 -2.16
C VAL A 217 -7.87 -6.14 -3.00
N ALA A 218 -6.65 -6.63 -2.73
CA ALA A 218 -5.46 -6.26 -3.51
C ALA A 218 -5.61 -6.62 -5.00
N ASN A 219 -6.11 -7.83 -5.29
CA ASN A 219 -6.24 -8.31 -6.66
C ASN A 219 -7.37 -7.61 -7.40
N TYR A 220 -8.49 -7.34 -6.75
CA TYR A 220 -9.53 -6.49 -7.30
C TYR A 220 -8.97 -5.12 -7.70
N ALA A 221 -8.23 -4.45 -6.80
CA ALA A 221 -7.61 -3.17 -7.10
C ALA A 221 -6.63 -3.27 -8.29
N LYS A 222 -5.83 -4.34 -8.36
CA LYS A 222 -4.95 -4.61 -9.50
C LYS A 222 -5.72 -4.77 -10.81
N HIS A 223 -6.74 -5.62 -10.85
CA HIS A 223 -7.57 -5.85 -12.03
C HIS A 223 -8.26 -4.55 -12.48
N ALA A 224 -8.87 -3.83 -11.54
CA ALA A 224 -9.46 -2.53 -11.79
C ALA A 224 -8.47 -1.54 -12.43
N LEU A 225 -7.21 -1.54 -11.99
CA LEU A 225 -6.14 -0.70 -12.55
C LEU A 225 -5.65 -1.20 -13.91
N MET A 226 -5.61 -2.50 -14.16
CA MET A 226 -5.19 -3.04 -15.45
C MET A 226 -6.26 -2.80 -16.53
N GLU A 227 -7.54 -2.90 -16.20
CA GLU A 227 -8.65 -2.59 -17.12
C GLU A 227 -8.72 -1.11 -17.47
N ASN A 228 -8.48 -0.23 -16.49
CA ASN A 228 -8.46 1.21 -16.73
C ASN A 228 -7.35 1.88 -15.89
N PRO A 229 -6.12 1.98 -16.44
CA PRO A 229 -4.97 2.55 -15.75
C PRO A 229 -5.09 4.04 -15.44
N LYS A 230 -6.04 4.73 -16.08
CA LYS A 230 -6.36 6.12 -15.78
C LYS A 230 -7.27 6.26 -14.55
N LYS A 231 -7.64 5.15 -13.90
CA LYS A 231 -8.41 5.15 -12.65
C LYS A 231 -7.75 6.04 -11.58
N PRO A 232 -8.55 6.54 -10.62
CA PRO A 232 -8.08 7.54 -9.68
C PRO A 232 -6.89 7.07 -8.84
N TYR A 233 -6.08 8.04 -8.42
CA TYR A 233 -4.99 7.88 -7.47
C TYR A 233 -5.37 7.02 -6.24
N SER A 234 -6.62 7.09 -5.79
CA SER A 234 -7.13 6.33 -4.65
C SER A 234 -6.97 4.81 -4.80
N ILE A 235 -7.21 4.24 -6.00
CA ILE A 235 -7.10 2.80 -6.23
C ILE A 235 -5.64 2.36 -6.32
N ILE A 236 -4.77 3.18 -6.93
CA ILE A 236 -3.31 2.94 -6.91
C ILE A 236 -2.82 2.93 -5.46
N HIS A 237 -3.19 3.95 -4.69
CA HIS A 237 -2.77 4.07 -3.29
C HIS A 237 -3.30 2.91 -2.43
N GLU A 238 -4.53 2.45 -2.67
CA GLU A 238 -5.10 1.26 -2.03
C GLU A 238 -4.30 0.00 -2.35
N TYR A 239 -4.07 -0.28 -3.63
CA TYR A 239 -3.27 -1.43 -4.07
C TYR A 239 -1.87 -1.45 -3.44
N LEU A 240 -1.19 -0.29 -3.45
CA LEU A 240 0.13 -0.15 -2.85
C LEU A 240 0.12 -0.33 -1.33
N SER A 241 -0.87 0.24 -0.65
CA SER A 241 -0.99 0.15 0.81
C SER A 241 -1.28 -1.28 1.25
N ILE A 242 -2.15 -2.00 0.54
CA ILE A 242 -2.45 -3.40 0.83
C ILE A 242 -1.22 -4.28 0.58
N ASN A 243 -0.53 -4.10 -0.55
CA ASN A 243 0.71 -4.84 -0.83
C ASN A 243 1.79 -4.57 0.22
N LYS A 244 1.90 -3.34 0.74
CA LYS A 244 2.83 -3.00 1.81
C LYS A 244 2.57 -3.84 3.06
N VAL A 245 1.31 -3.89 3.53
CA VAL A 245 0.97 -4.66 4.75
C VAL A 245 1.02 -6.18 4.53
N LEU A 246 0.74 -6.65 3.31
CA LEU A 246 0.90 -8.06 2.92
C LEU A 246 2.38 -8.44 2.67
N LYS A 247 3.31 -7.48 2.72
CA LYS A 247 4.73 -7.63 2.36
C LYS A 247 4.93 -8.11 0.91
N ARG A 248 4.03 -7.76 0.00
CA ARG A 248 4.03 -8.10 -1.42
C ARG A 248 4.46 -6.92 -2.30
N THR A 249 5.52 -6.22 -1.88
CA THR A 249 6.03 -5.05 -2.64
C THR A 249 6.55 -5.43 -4.02
N ASP A 250 6.83 -6.72 -4.27
CA ASP A 250 7.14 -7.31 -5.58
C ASP A 250 5.97 -7.14 -6.59
N GLN A 251 4.73 -7.19 -6.12
CA GLN A 251 3.55 -6.96 -6.95
C GLN A 251 3.43 -5.49 -7.31
N SER A 252 3.68 -4.60 -6.35
CA SER A 252 3.74 -3.16 -6.58
C SER A 252 4.79 -2.78 -7.62
N ILE A 253 6.00 -3.37 -7.58
CA ILE A 253 7.02 -3.08 -8.59
C ILE A 253 6.66 -3.69 -9.96
N SER A 254 6.08 -4.89 -9.98
CA SER A 254 5.63 -5.51 -11.23
C SER A 254 4.54 -4.66 -11.91
N PHE A 255 3.61 -4.12 -11.12
CA PHE A 255 2.61 -3.18 -11.62
C PHE A 255 3.23 -1.88 -12.14
N PHE A 256 4.22 -1.31 -11.44
CA PHE A 256 4.89 -0.11 -11.95
C PHE A 256 5.65 -0.36 -13.25
N LYS A 257 6.33 -1.50 -13.39
CA LYS A 257 6.98 -1.90 -14.64
C LYS A 257 5.96 -2.05 -15.77
N TRP A 258 4.81 -2.64 -15.49
CA TRP A 258 3.73 -2.73 -16.46
C TRP A 258 3.21 -1.34 -16.88
N LEU A 259 3.04 -0.41 -15.92
CA LEU A 259 2.70 0.99 -16.22
C LEU A 259 3.80 1.69 -17.03
N ASP A 260 5.08 1.46 -16.72
CA ASP A 260 6.21 2.05 -17.45
C ASP A 260 6.20 1.65 -18.92
N GLU A 261 5.96 0.37 -19.18
CA GLU A 261 5.95 -0.24 -20.51
C GLU A 261 4.71 0.15 -21.33
N HIS A 262 3.51 0.08 -20.72
CA HIS A 262 2.25 0.21 -21.47
C HIS A 262 1.60 1.60 -21.32
N HIS A 263 1.85 2.29 -20.20
CA HIS A 263 1.18 3.53 -19.83
C HIS A 263 2.15 4.57 -19.20
N PRO A 264 3.26 4.94 -19.86
CA PRO A 264 4.34 5.72 -19.25
C PRO A 264 3.91 7.08 -18.70
N LYS A 265 2.86 7.69 -19.28
CA LYS A 265 2.25 8.93 -18.75
C LYS A 265 1.56 8.71 -17.40
N VAL A 266 0.91 7.57 -17.20
CA VAL A 266 0.29 7.18 -15.92
C VAL A 266 1.38 6.87 -14.89
N ALA A 267 2.42 6.12 -15.29
CA ALA A 267 3.58 5.85 -14.44
C ALA A 267 4.24 7.15 -13.95
N SER A 268 4.49 8.10 -14.85
CA SER A 268 5.08 9.40 -14.52
C SER A 268 4.24 10.19 -13.51
N ARG A 269 2.93 10.31 -13.73
CA ARG A 269 2.02 11.02 -12.81
C ARG A 269 1.99 10.41 -11.41
N ASN A 270 2.11 9.09 -11.32
CA ASN A 270 2.02 8.36 -10.05
C ASN A 270 3.39 8.00 -9.46
N PHE A 271 4.50 8.37 -10.11
CA PHE A 271 5.85 7.98 -9.72
C PHE A 271 6.15 8.20 -8.22
N HIS A 272 5.66 9.32 -7.66
CA HIS A 272 5.88 9.69 -6.27
C HIS A 272 5.45 8.62 -5.25
N VAL A 273 4.36 7.88 -5.50
CA VAL A 273 3.92 6.78 -4.60
C VAL A 273 4.70 5.47 -4.78
N PHE A 274 5.42 5.32 -5.90
CA PHE A 274 6.23 4.13 -6.17
C PHE A 274 7.68 4.26 -5.72
N ARG A 275 8.14 5.46 -5.32
CA ARG A 275 9.55 5.73 -4.94
C ARG A 275 10.08 4.76 -3.90
N ASP A 276 9.34 4.54 -2.82
CA ASP A 276 9.75 3.63 -1.75
C ASP A 276 9.88 2.18 -2.26
N VAL A 277 8.95 1.73 -3.11
CA VAL A 277 8.96 0.39 -3.72
C VAL A 277 10.11 0.22 -4.72
N LEU A 278 10.35 1.22 -5.58
CA LEU A 278 11.45 1.22 -6.54
C LEU A 278 12.80 1.14 -5.83
N THR A 279 12.95 1.90 -4.75
CA THR A 279 14.16 1.90 -3.92
C THR A 279 14.38 0.55 -3.25
N LYS A 280 13.33 0.00 -2.62
CA LYS A 280 13.39 -1.29 -1.92
C LYS A 280 13.77 -2.45 -2.84
N HIS A 281 13.39 -2.38 -4.11
CA HIS A 281 13.73 -3.39 -5.12
C HIS A 281 14.93 -3.00 -5.99
N GLU A 282 15.70 -1.98 -5.58
CA GLU A 282 16.93 -1.54 -6.26
C GLU A 282 16.74 -1.21 -7.75
N GLN A 283 15.55 -0.76 -8.12
CA GLN A 283 15.20 -0.43 -9.50
C GLN A 283 15.63 1.00 -9.84
N PHE A 284 16.90 1.34 -9.60
CA PHE A 284 17.41 2.72 -9.66
C PHE A 284 17.41 3.30 -11.08
N SER A 285 17.65 2.48 -12.10
CA SER A 285 17.55 2.91 -13.50
C SER A 285 16.12 3.32 -13.87
N LEU A 286 15.14 2.50 -13.47
CA LEU A 286 13.71 2.80 -13.67
C LEU A 286 13.26 3.99 -12.83
N TYR A 287 13.76 4.14 -11.61
CA TYR A 287 13.54 5.33 -10.78
C TYR A 287 14.04 6.59 -11.50
N ASN A 288 15.26 6.54 -12.04
CA ASN A 288 15.89 7.67 -12.71
C ASN A 288 15.12 8.14 -13.95
N LYS A 289 14.49 7.23 -14.69
CA LYS A 289 13.65 7.57 -15.86
C LYS A 289 12.55 8.60 -15.55
N TYR A 290 12.05 8.62 -14.31
CA TYR A 290 10.96 9.50 -13.87
C TYR A 290 11.41 10.64 -12.95
N LEU A 291 12.69 10.69 -12.61
CA LEU A 291 13.25 11.62 -11.64
C LEU A 291 13.45 13.01 -12.27
N SER A 292 12.92 14.03 -11.61
CA SER A 292 13.10 15.45 -11.96
C SER A 292 13.73 16.19 -10.77
N PRO A 293 15.06 16.17 -10.60
CA PRO A 293 15.71 16.44 -9.31
C PRO A 293 15.35 17.78 -8.67
N ASN A 294 15.33 18.85 -9.46
CA ASN A 294 14.98 20.17 -8.95
C ASN A 294 13.50 20.27 -8.53
N VAL A 295 12.60 19.66 -9.30
CA VAL A 295 11.16 19.61 -9.00
C VAL A 295 10.92 18.74 -7.75
N ASP A 296 11.55 17.57 -7.72
CA ASP A 296 11.41 16.60 -6.63
C ASP A 296 11.95 17.15 -5.31
N PHE A 297 13.13 17.77 -5.35
CA PHE A 297 13.70 18.45 -4.18
C PHE A 297 12.80 19.60 -3.71
N SER A 298 12.30 20.44 -4.63
CA SER A 298 11.40 21.54 -4.28
C SER A 298 10.11 21.05 -3.61
N GLN A 299 9.54 19.93 -4.06
CA GLN A 299 8.35 19.32 -3.44
C GLN A 299 8.65 18.77 -2.03
N MET A 300 9.81 18.13 -1.84
CA MET A 300 10.27 17.64 -0.52
C MET A 300 10.45 18.81 0.46
N THR A 301 11.17 19.87 0.04
CA THR A 301 11.39 21.07 0.86
C THR A 301 10.08 21.79 1.18
N SER A 302 9.19 21.94 0.20
CA SER A 302 7.89 22.59 0.43
C SER A 302 7.03 21.83 1.45
N SER A 303 7.11 20.50 1.45
CA SER A 303 6.39 19.66 2.42
C SER A 303 6.97 19.83 3.82
N TYR A 304 8.30 19.81 3.93
CA TYR A 304 9.01 20.05 5.19
C TYR A 304 8.72 21.43 5.79
N VAL A 305 8.77 22.50 4.98
CA VAL A 305 8.47 23.87 5.43
C VAL A 305 7.02 23.99 5.92
N ARG A 306 6.05 23.37 5.22
CA ARG A 306 4.67 23.34 5.69
C ARG A 306 4.52 22.64 7.03
N SER A 307 5.26 21.56 7.29
CA SER A 307 5.27 20.87 8.58
C SER A 307 5.83 21.73 9.71
N ILE A 308 6.91 22.50 9.45
CA ILE A 308 7.43 23.49 10.41
C ILE A 308 6.35 24.52 10.72
N ASP A 309 5.71 25.09 9.70
CA ASP A 309 4.67 26.11 9.88
C ASP A 309 3.45 25.56 10.64
N ALA A 310 3.00 24.35 10.31
CA ALA A 310 1.90 23.68 11.00
C ALA A 310 2.24 23.44 12.48
N SER A 311 3.47 23.00 12.78
CA SER A 311 3.95 22.84 14.15
C SER A 311 3.99 24.17 14.91
N LYS A 312 4.48 25.26 14.28
CA LYS A 312 4.53 26.60 14.90
C LYS A 312 3.15 27.16 15.19
N ARG A 313 2.17 26.87 14.33
CA ARG A 313 0.77 27.31 14.48
C ARG A 313 -0.06 26.42 15.41
N GLY A 314 0.52 25.36 15.98
CA GLY A 314 -0.19 24.45 16.88
C GLY A 314 -1.29 23.62 16.19
N VAL A 315 -1.17 23.36 14.88
CA VAL A 315 -2.17 22.59 14.11
C VAL A 315 -2.34 21.17 14.67
N TYR A 316 -1.28 20.60 15.25
CA TYR A 316 -1.27 19.24 15.80
C TYR A 316 -1.75 19.16 17.27
N GLY A 317 -2.23 20.27 17.83
CA GLY A 317 -2.71 20.35 19.20
C GLY A 317 -1.61 20.82 20.15
N ASP A 318 -1.32 20.01 21.17
CA ASP A 318 -0.34 20.38 22.19
C ASP A 318 1.11 20.42 21.65
N LYS A 319 1.99 21.04 22.44
CA LYS A 319 3.40 21.25 22.07
C LYS A 319 4.13 19.93 21.88
N GLU A 320 3.89 18.93 22.73
CA GLU A 320 4.55 17.63 22.67
C GLU A 320 4.22 16.89 21.37
N LYS A 321 2.94 16.82 21.00
CA LYS A 321 2.49 16.25 19.71
C LYS A 321 3.05 17.02 18.53
N SER A 322 3.09 18.34 18.61
CA SER A 322 3.64 19.19 17.55
C SER A 322 5.13 18.90 17.33
N GLU A 323 5.91 18.76 18.41
CA GLU A 323 7.33 18.39 18.34
C GLU A 323 7.54 16.96 17.84
N GLU A 324 6.68 16.01 18.22
CA GLU A 324 6.72 14.64 17.71
C GLU A 324 6.50 14.58 16.21
N MET A 325 5.46 15.25 15.72
CA MET A 325 5.15 15.34 14.29
C MET A 325 6.29 16.03 13.52
N LEU A 326 6.83 17.13 14.05
CA LEU A 326 7.95 17.82 13.42
C LEU A 326 9.22 16.95 13.36
N ARG A 327 9.52 16.15 14.41
CA ARG A 327 10.63 15.19 14.39
C ARG A 327 10.43 14.13 13.31
N PHE A 328 9.21 13.60 13.19
CA PHE A 328 8.86 12.64 12.14
C PHE A 328 9.05 13.24 10.74
N ASP A 329 8.52 14.43 10.50
CA ASP A 329 8.61 15.12 9.20
C ASP A 329 10.05 15.53 8.86
N THR A 330 10.84 15.93 9.85
CA THR A 330 12.28 16.22 9.68
C THR A 330 13.03 14.97 9.25
N ARG A 331 12.81 13.83 9.93
CA ARG A 331 13.41 12.55 9.53
C ARG A 331 12.98 12.14 8.12
N ARG A 332 11.71 12.34 7.76
CA ARG A 332 11.21 12.04 6.43
C ARG A 332 11.89 12.89 5.36
N TYR A 333 12.05 14.19 5.61
CA TYR A 333 12.79 15.10 4.73
C TYR A 333 14.24 14.65 4.52
N ILE A 334 14.96 14.38 5.62
CA ILE A 334 16.35 13.90 5.58
C ILE A 334 16.45 12.63 4.72
N TYR A 335 15.58 11.64 4.95
CA TYR A 335 15.56 10.40 4.20
C TYR A 335 15.29 10.63 2.70
N ASP A 336 14.25 11.40 2.37
CA ASP A 336 13.83 11.60 0.98
C ASP A 336 14.89 12.35 0.17
N VAL A 337 15.53 13.38 0.74
CA VAL A 337 16.60 14.14 0.08
C VAL A 337 17.88 13.32 -0.02
N THR A 338 18.28 12.62 1.04
CA THR A 338 19.48 11.76 1.01
C THR A 338 19.33 10.65 -0.03
N ARG A 339 18.15 10.03 -0.11
CA ARG A 339 17.83 9.05 -1.14
C ARG A 339 17.88 9.64 -2.54
N LEU A 340 17.35 10.85 -2.75
CA LEU A 340 17.43 11.54 -4.04
C LEU A 340 18.89 11.70 -4.49
N VAL A 341 19.77 12.17 -3.61
CA VAL A 341 21.20 12.33 -3.87
C VAL A 341 21.86 11.00 -4.22
N ALA A 342 21.62 9.95 -3.42
CA ALA A 342 22.20 8.63 -3.65
C ALA A 342 21.77 8.04 -5.00
N ILE A 343 20.49 8.13 -5.34
CA ILE A 343 19.96 7.62 -6.62
C ILE A 343 20.55 8.41 -7.80
N LEU A 344 20.76 9.72 -7.67
CA LEU A 344 21.43 10.51 -8.72
C LEU A 344 22.86 10.01 -8.95
N VAL A 345 23.64 9.81 -7.89
CA VAL A 345 25.01 9.30 -7.99
C VAL A 345 25.05 7.90 -8.60
N MET A 346 24.20 6.98 -8.14
CA MET A 346 24.09 5.62 -8.69
C MET A 346 23.76 5.61 -10.19
N ASN A 347 23.13 6.67 -10.71
CA ASN A 347 22.81 6.84 -12.12
C ASN A 347 23.77 7.82 -12.83
N GLN A 348 24.96 8.06 -12.28
CA GLN A 348 26.02 8.89 -12.86
C GLN A 348 25.62 10.38 -13.06
N ARG A 349 24.62 10.87 -12.31
CA ARG A 349 24.15 12.27 -12.31
C ARG A 349 24.78 13.07 -11.16
N THR A 350 26.09 12.92 -10.97
CA THR A 350 26.82 13.43 -9.80
C THR A 350 26.79 14.96 -9.68
N ASP A 351 26.80 15.69 -10.81
CA ASP A 351 26.76 17.16 -10.77
C ASP A 351 25.41 17.69 -10.28
N GLU A 352 24.31 17.08 -10.72
CA GLU A 352 22.98 17.37 -10.20
C GLU A 352 22.88 17.01 -8.72
N ALA A 353 23.45 15.86 -8.30
CA ALA A 353 23.51 15.46 -6.90
C ALA A 353 24.23 16.52 -6.03
N LYS A 354 25.38 17.03 -6.47
CA LYS A 354 26.13 18.10 -5.79
C LYS A 354 25.32 19.40 -5.69
N ILE A 355 24.55 19.75 -6.72
CA ILE A 355 23.65 20.92 -6.68
C ILE A 355 22.56 20.72 -5.61
N ILE A 356 21.93 19.55 -5.56
CA ILE A 356 20.92 19.23 -4.53
C ILE A 356 21.54 19.28 -3.13
N VAL A 357 22.73 18.71 -2.91
CA VAL A 357 23.43 18.78 -1.61
C VAL A 357 23.67 20.22 -1.17
N LYS A 358 24.15 21.09 -2.08
CA LYS A 358 24.36 22.51 -1.77
C LYS A 358 23.06 23.19 -1.33
N LYS A 359 21.95 22.94 -2.04
CA LYS A 359 20.63 23.48 -1.68
C LYS A 359 20.14 22.93 -0.34
N ALA A 360 20.21 21.62 -0.13
CA ALA A 360 19.75 20.94 1.07
C ALA A 360 20.42 21.45 2.35
N LYS A 361 21.74 21.73 2.30
CA LYS A 361 22.49 22.30 3.44
C LYS A 361 22.03 23.71 3.85
N LEU A 362 21.40 24.45 2.94
CA LEU A 362 20.81 25.76 3.25
C LEU A 362 19.45 25.63 3.93
N GLU A 363 18.69 24.56 3.63
CA GLU A 363 17.35 24.33 4.18
C GLU A 363 17.38 23.71 5.59
N LEU A 364 18.36 22.84 5.87
CA LEU A 364 18.50 22.18 7.15
C LEU A 364 19.97 22.01 7.51
N THR A 365 20.43 22.69 8.56
CA THR A 365 21.77 22.55 9.11
C THR A 365 21.77 21.55 10.26
N SER A 366 22.31 20.36 10.01
CA SER A 366 22.49 19.29 11.00
C SER A 366 23.71 18.43 10.63
N ASP A 367 24.47 18.00 11.63
CA ASP A 367 25.62 17.11 11.45
C ASP A 367 25.19 15.73 10.95
N GLU A 368 24.06 15.21 11.44
CA GLU A 368 23.46 13.97 10.97
C GLU A 368 23.10 14.08 9.48
N PHE A 369 22.42 15.16 9.09
CA PHE A 369 22.02 15.35 7.70
C PHE A 369 23.23 15.53 6.79
N THR A 370 24.24 16.29 7.23
CA THR A 370 25.48 16.48 6.48
C THR A 370 26.23 15.16 6.27
N THR A 371 26.31 14.33 7.31
CA THR A 371 26.93 12.99 7.25
C THR A 371 26.20 12.09 6.27
N LEU A 372 24.86 12.08 6.32
CA LEU A 372 24.02 11.31 5.40
C LEU A 372 24.16 11.78 3.95
N LEU A 373 24.18 13.09 3.71
CA LEU A 373 24.40 13.64 2.36
C LEU A 373 25.78 13.28 1.79
N ASN A 374 26.82 13.30 2.62
CA ASN A 374 28.17 12.88 2.19
C ASN A 374 28.19 11.37 1.87
N SER A 375 27.57 10.53 2.69
CA SER A 375 27.42 9.10 2.42
C SER A 375 26.63 8.84 1.11
N ALA A 376 25.59 9.64 0.85
CA ALA A 376 24.83 9.58 -0.39
C ALA A 376 25.64 10.01 -1.62
N LEU A 377 26.61 10.91 -1.47
CA LEU A 377 27.55 11.25 -2.54
C LEU A 377 28.49 10.09 -2.91
N ASP A 378 28.65 9.11 -2.02
CA ASP A 378 29.32 7.83 -2.30
C ASP A 378 28.35 6.77 -2.88
N GLY A 379 27.12 7.16 -3.22
CA GLY A 379 26.10 6.26 -3.74
C GLY A 379 25.51 5.32 -2.68
N LYS A 380 25.56 5.66 -1.39
CA LYS A 380 24.94 4.86 -0.32
C LYS A 380 23.54 5.36 -0.01
N LEU A 381 22.56 4.45 0.01
CA LEU A 381 21.20 4.78 0.44
C LEU A 381 21.15 5.09 1.94
N PRO A 382 20.25 5.99 2.38
CA PRO A 382 20.06 6.26 3.80
C PRO A 382 19.51 5.03 4.52
N ASN A 383 20.17 4.61 5.60
CA ASN A 383 19.67 3.60 6.52
C ASN A 383 18.97 4.27 7.70
N LEU A 384 17.79 4.84 7.45
CA LEU A 384 16.94 5.42 8.48
C LEU A 384 15.71 4.52 8.68
N SER A 385 15.47 4.09 9.92
CA SER A 385 14.25 3.37 10.30
C SER A 385 13.13 4.37 10.64
N PHE A 386 11.94 4.13 10.09
CA PHE A 386 10.71 4.87 10.40
C PHE A 386 9.74 4.02 11.22
#